data_AF-A0AAV0XYU4-F1
#
_entry.id   AF-A0AAV0XYU4-F1
#
_cell.length_a   1.000
_cell.length_b   1.000
_cell.length_c   1.000
_cell.angle_alpha   90.00
_cell.angle_beta   90.00
_cell.angle_gamma   90.00
#
_symmetry.space_group_name_H-M   'P 1'
#
loop_
_entity.id
_entity.type
_entity.pdbx_description
1 polymer ?
#
loop_
_entity_poly.entity_id
_entity_poly.type
_entity_poly.pdbx_seq_one_letter_code
_entity_poly.pdbx_strand_id
1 'polypeptide(L)'
;MKIKSTKCSDEDINIDKTVTKFTENIIEAAEQTIGYINHRSKNPQVPWWINEIKKYIALKNKALKTFIKTRSSDDHINLKELRAKTRFLVKSNKTITWRNFTANIGAQVDPHIMWNKIRSNISVNTDSSSIAHHLGLNFEKNSSNEMYSRDFLRENVNKPPPQPSSISPQNTHQSYLNRPITMEEILKTLKRCTSKSTG
;
A
#
# COMPACT_ATOMS: atom_id res chain seq x y z
N MET A 1 -37.75 -0.49 69.93
CA MET A 1 -37.81 -1.30 68.69
C MET A 1 -39.25 -1.31 68.19
N LYS A 2 -39.57 -0.54 67.14
CA LYS A 2 -40.86 -0.58 66.44
C LYS A 2 -40.57 -0.42 64.95
N ILE A 3 -40.53 -1.54 64.24
CA ILE A 3 -40.40 -1.60 62.80
C ILE A 3 -41.77 -1.15 62.25
N LYS A 4 -41.81 0.01 61.58
CA LYS A 4 -43.00 0.40 60.82
C LYS A 4 -43.06 -0.49 59.59
N SER A 5 -43.98 -1.45 59.62
CA SER A 5 -44.35 -2.27 58.47
C SER A 5 -45.00 -1.35 57.43
N THR A 6 -44.26 -1.05 56.37
CA THR A 6 -44.81 -0.40 55.17
C THR A 6 -45.62 -1.47 54.44
N LYS A 7 -46.95 -1.35 54.50
CA LYS A 7 -47.87 -2.18 53.70
C LYS A 7 -47.54 -1.95 52.23
N CYS A 8 -47.12 -3.02 51.55
CA CYS A 8 -47.05 -3.06 50.09
C CYS A 8 -48.50 -3.17 49.60
N SER A 9 -49.02 -2.09 49.03
CA SER A 9 -50.30 -2.10 48.32
C SER A 9 -50.08 -2.85 47.01
N ASP A 10 -50.77 -3.98 46.85
CA ASP A 10 -51.00 -4.62 45.55
C ASP A 10 -51.88 -3.69 44.72
N GLU A 11 -51.25 -2.74 44.03
CA GLU A 11 -51.81 -2.21 42.80
C GLU A 11 -51.47 -3.20 41.70
N ASP A 12 -52.45 -3.61 40.89
CA ASP A 12 -52.29 -4.53 39.75
C ASP A 12 -51.11 -4.10 38.87
N ILE A 13 -49.93 -4.65 39.18
CA ILE A 13 -48.72 -4.46 38.40
C ILE A 13 -49.01 -5.20 37.11
N ASN A 14 -49.40 -4.45 36.08
CA ASN A 14 -49.52 -5.00 34.74
C ASN A 14 -48.12 -5.52 34.36
N ILE A 15 -47.93 -6.84 34.51
CA ILE A 15 -46.64 -7.52 34.42
C ILE A 15 -46.02 -7.22 33.06
N ASP A 16 -46.83 -7.21 32.00
CA ASP A 16 -46.39 -6.89 30.65
C ASP A 16 -45.81 -5.48 30.58
N LYS A 17 -46.45 -4.49 31.20
CA LYS A 17 -45.96 -3.11 31.24
C LYS A 17 -44.65 -2.96 32.03
N THR A 18 -44.46 -3.78 33.06
CA THR A 18 -43.22 -3.79 33.84
C THR A 18 -42.08 -4.45 33.06
N VAL A 19 -42.38 -5.54 32.35
CA VAL A 19 -41.42 -6.25 31.49
C VAL A 19 -41.03 -5.38 30.29
N THR A 20 -41.97 -4.68 29.65
CA THR A 20 -41.65 -3.75 28.55
C THR A 20 -40.76 -2.62 29.05
N LYS A 21 -41.08 -2.02 30.21
CA LYS A 21 -40.27 -0.94 30.75
C LYS A 21 -38.87 -1.38 31.16
N PHE A 22 -38.73 -2.59 31.70
CA PHE A 22 -37.43 -3.17 32.03
C PHE A 22 -36.59 -3.45 30.78
N THR A 23 -37.20 -4.00 29.73
CA THR A 23 -36.52 -4.27 28.47
C THR A 23 -36.11 -2.98 27.74
N GLU A 24 -36.98 -1.96 27.73
CA GLU A 24 -36.66 -0.62 27.23
C GLU A 24 -35.44 -0.03 27.96
N ASN A 25 -35.40 -0.11 29.28
CA ASN A 25 -34.26 0.40 30.07
C ASN A 25 -32.95 -0.34 29.76
N ILE A 26 -32.99 -1.66 29.54
CA ILE A 26 -31.80 -2.43 29.15
C ILE A 26 -31.32 -1.99 27.76
N ILE A 27 -32.24 -1.80 26.82
CA ILE A 27 -31.90 -1.37 25.45
C ILE A 27 -31.31 0.04 25.49
N GLU A 28 -31.93 0.97 26.21
CA GLU A 28 -31.44 2.35 26.33
C GLU A 28 -30.05 2.38 26.99
N ALA A 29 -29.84 1.63 28.07
CA ALA A 29 -28.53 1.51 28.71
C ALA A 29 -27.49 0.90 27.76
N ALA A 30 -27.86 -0.12 26.98
CA ALA A 30 -26.97 -0.73 25.99
C ALA A 30 -26.62 0.23 24.86
N GLU A 31 -27.58 1.01 24.35
CA GLU A 31 -27.34 2.02 23.31
C GLU A 31 -26.39 3.12 23.79
N GLN A 32 -26.56 3.59 25.03
CA GLN A 32 -25.72 4.62 25.63
C GLN A 32 -24.31 4.14 25.95
N THR A 33 -24.14 2.86 26.33
CA THR A 33 -22.85 2.33 26.80
C THR A 33 -22.03 1.60 25.73
N ILE A 34 -22.69 0.83 24.87
CA ILE A 34 -22.04 -0.03 23.87
C ILE A 34 -21.98 0.68 22.51
N GLY A 35 -22.97 1.51 22.19
CA GLY A 35 -23.13 2.17 20.89
C GLY A 35 -23.43 1.18 19.76
N TYR A 36 -23.94 1.70 18.64
CA TYR A 36 -24.21 0.88 17.46
C TYR A 36 -22.92 0.50 16.73
N ILE A 37 -22.66 -0.81 16.60
CA ILE A 37 -21.60 -1.31 15.74
C ILE A 37 -22.03 -1.08 14.29
N ASN A 38 -21.55 0.00 13.68
CA ASN A 38 -21.65 0.18 12.25
C ASN A 38 -20.86 -0.95 11.58
N HIS A 39 -21.55 -1.96 11.04
CA HIS A 39 -20.97 -2.98 10.18
C HIS A 39 -20.47 -2.34 8.87
N ARG A 40 -19.39 -1.55 8.94
CA ARG A 40 -18.64 -1.10 7.76
C ARG A 40 -17.73 -2.23 7.31
N SER A 41 -18.31 -3.32 6.81
CA SER A 41 -17.55 -4.41 6.22
C SER A 41 -17.93 -4.60 4.75
N LYS A 42 -17.71 -3.55 3.96
CA LYS A 42 -17.33 -3.77 2.58
C LYS A 42 -15.89 -3.31 2.47
N ASN A 43 -14.96 -4.25 2.71
CA ASN A 43 -13.58 -4.08 2.26
C ASN A 43 -13.66 -3.57 0.82
N PRO A 44 -13.02 -2.42 0.50
CA PRO A 44 -13.12 -1.86 -0.82
C PRO A 44 -12.73 -2.94 -1.82
N GLN A 45 -13.70 -3.30 -2.67
CA GLN A 45 -13.54 -4.36 -3.63
C GLN A 45 -12.37 -3.97 -4.52
N VAL A 46 -11.34 -4.81 -4.54
CA VAL A 46 -10.08 -4.48 -5.22
C VAL A 46 -10.41 -4.12 -6.67
N PRO A 47 -9.83 -3.06 -7.27
CA PRO A 47 -10.34 -2.52 -8.54
C PRO A 47 -10.31 -3.50 -9.73
N TRP A 48 -9.53 -4.57 -9.64
CA TRP A 48 -9.48 -5.66 -10.64
C TRP A 48 -10.49 -6.78 -10.39
N TRP A 49 -11.22 -6.77 -9.26
CA TRP A 49 -12.17 -7.79 -8.87
C TRP A 49 -13.55 -7.51 -9.47
N ILE A 50 -13.86 -8.16 -10.60
CA ILE A 50 -15.16 -8.06 -11.28
C ILE A 50 -16.05 -9.28 -10.99
N ASN A 51 -17.37 -9.12 -11.18
CA ASN A 51 -18.36 -10.18 -10.95
C ASN A 51 -18.08 -11.45 -11.78
N GLU A 52 -17.48 -11.30 -12.96
CA GLU A 52 -17.08 -12.44 -13.78
C GLU A 52 -15.99 -13.31 -13.11
N ILE A 53 -14.98 -12.68 -12.48
CA ILE A 53 -13.96 -13.41 -11.71
C ILE A 53 -14.62 -14.22 -10.60
N LYS A 54 -15.56 -13.59 -9.88
CA LYS A 54 -16.32 -14.25 -8.81
C LYS A 54 -17.09 -15.46 -9.35
N LYS A 55 -17.76 -15.32 -10.49
CA LYS A 55 -18.48 -16.42 -11.18
C LYS A 55 -17.54 -17.57 -11.54
N TYR A 56 -16.40 -17.28 -12.17
CA TYR A 56 -15.45 -18.32 -12.59
C TYR A 56 -14.74 -19.01 -11.42
N ILE A 57 -14.46 -18.30 -10.33
CA ILE A 57 -13.96 -18.91 -9.09
C ILE A 57 -14.99 -19.90 -8.53
N ALA A 58 -16.27 -19.54 -8.51
CA ALA A 58 -17.34 -20.43 -8.06
C ALA A 58 -17.46 -21.68 -8.96
N LEU A 59 -17.42 -21.51 -10.28
CA LEU A 59 -17.43 -22.62 -11.25
C LEU A 59 -16.23 -23.56 -11.06
N LYS A 60 -15.02 -23.00 -10.95
CA LYS A 60 -13.78 -23.75 -10.69
C LYS A 60 -13.89 -24.56 -9.38
N ASN A 61 -14.42 -23.95 -8.32
CA ASN A 61 -14.59 -24.64 -7.04
C ASN A 61 -15.66 -25.74 -7.12
N LYS A 62 -16.75 -25.52 -7.87
CA LYS A 62 -17.77 -26.55 -8.14
C LYS A 62 -17.16 -27.74 -8.89
N ALA A 63 -16.41 -27.48 -9.96
CA ALA A 63 -15.72 -28.52 -10.73
C ALA A 63 -14.70 -29.29 -9.88
N LEU A 64 -14.00 -28.61 -8.96
CA LEU A 64 -13.09 -29.28 -8.03
C LEU A 64 -13.84 -30.26 -7.12
N LYS A 65 -14.99 -29.84 -6.56
CA LYS A 65 -15.82 -30.72 -5.73
C LYS A 65 -16.35 -31.91 -6.52
N THR A 66 -16.79 -31.70 -7.76
CA THR A 66 -17.24 -32.78 -8.65
C THR A 66 -16.12 -33.78 -8.91
N PHE A 67 -14.93 -33.31 -9.34
CA PHE A 67 -13.78 -34.17 -9.60
C PHE A 67 -13.34 -34.97 -8.37
N ILE A 68 -13.34 -34.35 -7.17
CA ILE A 68 -13.01 -35.06 -5.92
C ILE A 68 -13.97 -36.23 -5.68
N LYS A 69 -15.26 -36.06 -6.00
CA LYS A 69 -16.32 -37.06 -5.82
C LYS A 69 -16.27 -38.17 -6.88
N THR A 70 -16.10 -37.83 -8.15
CA THR A 70 -16.21 -38.78 -9.27
C THR A 70 -14.89 -39.42 -9.64
N ARG A 71 -13.76 -38.71 -9.48
CA ARG A 71 -12.42 -39.06 -9.98
C ARG A 71 -12.36 -39.37 -11.48
N SER A 72 -13.34 -38.88 -12.26
CA SER A 72 -13.38 -39.05 -13.72
C SER A 72 -12.34 -38.21 -14.45
N SER A 73 -11.84 -38.71 -15.58
CA SER A 73 -10.96 -37.98 -16.50
C SER A 73 -11.63 -36.73 -17.07
N ASP A 74 -12.91 -36.81 -17.42
CA ASP A 74 -13.64 -35.70 -18.03
C ASP A 74 -13.83 -34.55 -17.05
N ASP A 75 -14.12 -34.88 -15.78
CA ASP A 75 -14.20 -33.89 -14.71
C ASP A 75 -12.84 -33.24 -14.42
N HIS A 76 -11.75 -33.99 -14.59
CA HIS A 76 -10.40 -33.45 -14.46
C HIS A 76 -10.06 -32.47 -15.59
N ILE A 77 -10.44 -32.78 -16.84
CA ILE A 77 -10.27 -31.91 -18.00
C ILE A 77 -11.04 -30.60 -17.77
N ASN A 78 -12.32 -30.69 -17.42
CA ASN A 78 -13.15 -29.53 -17.11
C ASN A 78 -12.57 -28.66 -15.97
N LEU A 79 -12.06 -29.30 -14.90
CA LEU A 79 -11.37 -28.59 -13.82
C LEU A 79 -10.12 -27.85 -14.32
N LYS A 80 -9.30 -28.47 -15.18
CA LYS A 80 -8.11 -27.83 -15.75
C LYS A 80 -8.49 -26.62 -16.62
N GLU A 81 -9.51 -26.74 -17.45
CA GLU A 81 -10.01 -25.64 -18.26
C GLU A 81 -10.48 -24.46 -17.40
N LEU A 82 -11.31 -24.73 -16.38
CA LEU A 82 -11.82 -23.69 -15.49
C LEU A 82 -10.71 -23.04 -14.68
N ARG A 83 -9.67 -23.80 -14.27
CA ARG A 83 -8.46 -23.25 -13.66
C ARG A 83 -7.72 -22.31 -14.60
N ALA A 84 -7.51 -22.72 -15.86
CA ALA A 84 -6.84 -21.90 -16.87
C ALA A 84 -7.61 -20.60 -17.14
N LYS A 85 -8.93 -20.71 -17.39
CA LYS A 85 -9.82 -19.56 -17.61
C LYS A 85 -9.81 -18.60 -16.42
N THR A 86 -9.93 -19.10 -15.20
CA THR A 86 -9.88 -18.27 -13.98
C THR A 86 -8.54 -17.54 -13.85
N ARG A 87 -7.42 -18.23 -14.06
CA ARG A 87 -6.07 -17.62 -13.99
C ARG A 87 -5.90 -16.53 -15.05
N PHE A 88 -6.32 -16.80 -16.29
CA PHE A 88 -6.26 -15.84 -17.38
C PHE A 88 -7.09 -14.59 -17.07
N LEU A 89 -8.32 -14.77 -16.60
CA LEU A 89 -9.25 -13.66 -16.35
C LEU A 89 -8.78 -12.78 -15.19
N VAL A 90 -8.23 -13.37 -14.13
CA VAL A 90 -7.59 -12.61 -13.04
C VAL A 90 -6.36 -11.85 -13.53
N LYS A 91 -5.48 -12.50 -14.30
CA LYS A 91 -4.23 -11.88 -14.78
C LYS A 91 -4.52 -10.72 -15.74
N SER A 92 -5.39 -10.93 -16.72
CA SER A 92 -5.80 -9.92 -17.70
C SER A 92 -6.46 -8.71 -17.02
N ASN A 93 -7.40 -8.94 -16.10
CA ASN A 93 -8.04 -7.83 -15.38
C ASN A 93 -7.04 -7.04 -14.53
N LYS A 94 -6.15 -7.70 -13.79
CA LYS A 94 -5.06 -6.99 -13.08
C LYS A 94 -4.23 -6.11 -14.01
N THR A 95 -3.86 -6.62 -15.18
CA THR A 95 -3.11 -5.85 -16.19
C THR A 95 -3.91 -4.67 -16.73
N ILE A 96 -5.20 -4.85 -17.05
CA ILE A 96 -6.08 -3.78 -17.55
C ILE A 96 -6.27 -2.70 -16.49
N THR A 97 -6.62 -3.09 -15.26
CA THR A 97 -6.79 -2.17 -14.13
C THR A 97 -5.51 -1.41 -13.85
N TRP A 98 -4.36 -2.07 -13.90
CA TRP A 98 -3.06 -1.42 -13.73
C TRP A 98 -2.76 -0.42 -14.85
N ARG A 99 -2.94 -0.81 -16.12
CA ARG A 99 -2.76 0.07 -17.28
C ARG A 99 -3.66 1.30 -17.20
N ASN A 100 -4.93 1.12 -16.87
CA ASN A 100 -5.90 2.21 -16.72
C ASN A 100 -5.53 3.12 -15.55
N PHE A 101 -5.03 2.55 -14.45
CA PHE A 101 -4.54 3.34 -13.34
C PHE A 101 -3.34 4.19 -13.76
N THR A 102 -2.30 3.60 -14.34
CA THR A 102 -1.08 4.32 -14.75
C THR A 102 -1.34 5.37 -15.82
N ALA A 103 -2.29 5.13 -16.73
CA ALA A 103 -2.69 6.11 -17.74
C ALA A 103 -3.36 7.35 -17.13
N ASN A 104 -4.03 7.20 -15.99
CA ASN A 104 -4.75 8.26 -15.29
C ASN A 104 -3.95 8.87 -14.11
N ILE A 105 -2.66 8.55 -13.95
CA ILE A 105 -1.79 9.23 -12.96
C ILE A 105 -1.43 10.60 -13.54
N GLY A 106 -2.14 11.64 -13.10
CA GLY A 106 -1.79 13.03 -13.37
C GLY A 106 -0.75 13.59 -12.39
N ALA A 107 -0.21 14.78 -12.68
CA ALA A 107 0.81 15.44 -11.85
C ALA A 107 0.35 15.82 -10.43
N GLN A 108 -0.97 15.77 -10.14
CA GLN A 108 -1.59 16.18 -8.88
C GLN A 108 -2.24 15.00 -8.12
N VAL A 109 -1.72 13.79 -8.28
CA VAL A 109 -2.21 12.63 -7.50
C VAL A 109 -1.53 12.63 -6.13
N ASP A 110 -2.34 12.58 -5.08
CA ASP A 110 -1.88 12.42 -3.70
C ASP A 110 -0.96 11.17 -3.59
N PRO A 111 0.28 11.31 -3.07
CA PRO A 111 1.24 10.21 -2.97
C PRO A 111 0.72 9.01 -2.16
N HIS A 112 -0.04 9.25 -1.10
CA HIS A 112 -0.61 8.20 -0.26
C HIS A 112 -1.66 7.38 -1.04
N ILE A 113 -2.51 8.03 -1.84
CA ILE A 113 -3.46 7.35 -2.72
C ILE A 113 -2.72 6.51 -3.77
N MET A 114 -1.65 7.04 -4.35
CA MET A 114 -0.81 6.34 -5.32
C MET A 114 -0.18 5.08 -4.72
N TRP A 115 0.45 5.19 -3.55
CA TRP A 115 1.09 4.06 -2.87
C TRP A 115 0.11 2.98 -2.45
N ASN A 116 -1.10 3.34 -2.00
CA ASN A 116 -2.13 2.37 -1.66
C ASN A 116 -2.62 1.60 -2.90
N LYS A 117 -2.75 2.28 -4.05
CA LYS A 117 -3.08 1.61 -5.31
C LYS A 117 -1.97 0.70 -5.81
N ILE A 118 -0.70 1.08 -5.68
CA ILE A 118 0.46 0.24 -5.99
C ILE A 118 0.41 -1.06 -5.19
N ARG A 119 0.30 -0.96 -3.85
CA ARG A 119 0.23 -2.13 -2.96
C ARG A 119 -0.94 -3.06 -3.26
N SER A 120 -2.08 -2.53 -3.70
CA SER A 120 -3.26 -3.34 -4.01
C SER A 120 -3.17 -4.12 -5.34
N ASN A 121 -2.33 -3.67 -6.27
CA ASN A 121 -2.21 -4.26 -7.61
C ASN A 121 -0.95 -5.10 -7.79
N ILE A 122 0.13 -4.75 -7.09
CA ILE A 122 1.46 -5.33 -7.27
C ILE A 122 1.89 -6.00 -5.97
N SER A 123 2.33 -7.26 -6.07
CA SER A 123 3.10 -7.89 -5.00
C SER A 123 4.48 -7.25 -5.01
N VAL A 124 4.72 -6.31 -4.09
CA VAL A 124 5.98 -5.58 -4.01
C VAL A 124 7.05 -6.54 -3.48
N ASN A 125 8.17 -6.68 -4.20
CA ASN A 125 9.33 -7.38 -3.66
C ASN A 125 9.84 -6.57 -2.46
N THR A 126 9.97 -7.21 -1.30
CA THR A 126 10.42 -6.58 -0.05
C THR A 126 11.89 -6.84 0.26
N ASP A 127 12.59 -7.64 -0.57
CA ASP A 127 14.01 -7.89 -0.39
C ASP A 127 14.85 -6.68 -0.82
N SER A 128 15.50 -6.05 0.16
CA SER A 128 16.33 -4.85 -0.02
C SER A 128 17.45 -5.08 -1.05
N SER A 129 18.09 -6.25 -1.04
CA SER A 129 19.20 -6.55 -1.95
C SER A 129 18.71 -6.63 -3.40
N SER A 130 17.61 -7.37 -3.63
CA SER A 130 16.98 -7.47 -4.94
C SER A 130 16.49 -6.12 -5.47
N ILE A 131 15.91 -5.28 -4.60
CA ILE A 131 15.47 -3.92 -4.95
C ILE A 131 16.67 -3.06 -5.35
N ALA A 132 17.73 -3.03 -4.54
CA ALA A 132 18.94 -2.26 -4.81
C ALA A 132 19.59 -2.68 -6.14
N HIS A 133 19.64 -3.99 -6.41
CA HIS A 133 20.16 -4.52 -7.66
C HIS A 133 19.35 -4.04 -8.88
N HIS A 134 18.02 -4.17 -8.83
CA HIS A 134 17.15 -3.72 -9.94
C HIS A 134 17.17 -2.20 -10.13
N LEU A 135 17.29 -1.43 -9.05
CA LEU A 135 17.51 0.01 -9.12
C LEU A 135 18.84 0.31 -9.82
N GLY A 136 19.93 -0.33 -9.40
CA GLY A 136 21.25 -0.20 -10.00
C GLY A 136 21.24 -0.47 -11.51
N LEU A 137 20.63 -1.58 -11.95
CA LEU A 137 20.49 -1.91 -13.38
C LEU A 137 19.71 -0.84 -14.16
N ASN A 138 18.66 -0.27 -13.57
CA ASN A 138 17.91 0.81 -14.22
C ASN A 138 18.74 2.09 -14.32
N PHE A 139 19.47 2.45 -13.26
CA PHE A 139 20.34 3.63 -13.28
C PHE A 139 21.50 3.48 -14.26
N GLU A 140 22.13 2.31 -14.31
CA GLU A 140 23.17 1.98 -15.27
C GLU A 140 22.64 2.15 -16.69
N LYS A 141 21.50 1.52 -17.00
CA LYS A 141 20.87 1.64 -18.31
C LYS A 141 20.55 3.09 -18.67
N ASN A 142 19.91 3.83 -17.75
CA ASN A 142 19.47 5.20 -17.99
C ASN A 142 20.65 6.18 -18.09
N SER A 143 21.75 5.89 -17.40
CA SER A 143 22.98 6.71 -17.42
C SER A 143 24.00 6.22 -18.45
N SER A 144 23.69 5.15 -19.17
CA SER A 144 24.58 4.61 -20.21
C SER A 144 24.68 5.58 -21.38
N ASN A 145 25.83 5.57 -22.05
CA ASN A 145 26.03 6.34 -23.27
C ASN A 145 25.03 5.98 -24.38
N GLU A 146 24.41 4.78 -24.32
CA GLU A 146 23.40 4.34 -25.29
C GLU A 146 22.11 5.17 -25.24
N MET A 147 21.80 5.79 -24.09
CA MET A 147 20.58 6.60 -23.90
C MET A 147 20.76 8.05 -24.40
N TYR A 148 21.99 8.52 -24.58
CA TYR A 148 22.28 9.89 -24.99
C TYR A 148 22.38 10.02 -26.51
N SER A 149 21.99 11.19 -27.05
CA SER A 149 22.18 11.50 -28.46
C SER A 149 23.66 11.48 -28.84
N ARG A 150 23.97 11.08 -30.08
CA ARG A 150 25.34 11.11 -30.60
C ARG A 150 25.95 12.51 -30.57
N ASP A 151 25.14 13.55 -30.74
CA ASP A 151 25.61 14.94 -30.69
C ASP A 151 26.08 15.32 -29.28
N PHE A 152 25.31 14.94 -28.25
CA PHE A 152 25.66 15.16 -26.84
C PHE A 152 26.95 14.42 -26.45
N LEU A 153 27.09 13.17 -26.88
CA LEU A 153 28.32 12.39 -26.64
C LEU A 153 29.53 13.02 -27.32
N ARG A 154 29.36 13.46 -28.57
CA ARG A 154 30.42 14.11 -29.36
C ARG A 154 30.87 15.42 -28.70
N GLU A 155 29.93 16.23 -28.23
CA GLU A 155 30.22 17.48 -27.53
C GLU A 155 30.98 17.22 -26.20
N ASN A 156 30.63 16.16 -25.47
CA ASN A 156 31.33 15.81 -24.25
C ASN A 156 32.77 15.30 -24.50
N VAL A 157 33.00 14.57 -25.60
CA VAL A 157 34.36 14.14 -26.01
C VAL A 157 35.19 15.31 -26.53
N ASN A 158 34.56 16.25 -27.23
CA ASN A 158 35.20 17.43 -27.78
C ASN A 158 35.31 18.59 -26.79
N LYS A 159 34.90 18.40 -25.52
CA LYS A 159 35.12 19.41 -24.49
C LYS A 159 36.62 19.67 -24.37
N PRO A 160 37.04 20.94 -24.39
CA PRO A 160 38.42 21.26 -24.07
C PRO A 160 38.73 20.71 -22.67
N PRO A 161 39.97 20.25 -22.42
CA PRO A 161 40.38 19.84 -21.08
C PRO A 161 40.01 20.95 -20.09
N PRO A 162 39.59 20.60 -18.86
CA PRO A 162 39.23 21.59 -17.85
C PRO A 162 40.33 22.63 -17.79
N GLN A 163 39.94 23.90 -17.90
CA GLN A 163 40.93 24.97 -17.92
C GLN A 163 41.79 24.85 -16.66
N PRO A 164 43.13 24.81 -16.80
CA PRO A 164 43.98 24.78 -15.64
C PRO A 164 43.66 26.03 -14.82
N SER A 165 43.39 25.83 -13.53
CA SER A 165 43.04 26.93 -12.64
C SER A 165 44.15 27.98 -12.71
N SER A 166 43.81 29.22 -13.05
CA SER A 166 44.73 30.37 -13.03
C SER A 166 45.11 30.81 -11.61
N ILE A 167 44.64 30.07 -10.61
CA ILE A 167 44.78 30.36 -9.19
C ILE A 167 46.15 29.85 -8.74
N SER A 168 46.97 30.75 -8.19
CA SER A 168 48.29 30.40 -7.66
C SER A 168 48.15 29.33 -6.55
N PRO A 169 48.95 28.24 -6.61
CA PRO A 169 48.97 27.22 -5.56
C PRO A 169 49.52 27.76 -4.22
N GLN A 170 50.13 28.95 -4.20
CA GLN A 170 50.53 29.65 -2.98
C GLN A 170 49.42 30.53 -2.38
N ASN A 171 48.23 30.58 -2.98
CA ASN A 171 47.12 31.35 -2.44
C ASN A 171 46.69 30.75 -1.08
N THR A 172 46.87 31.54 -0.01
CA THR A 172 46.57 31.15 1.37
C THR A 172 45.12 30.69 1.56
N HIS A 173 44.18 31.28 0.81
CA HIS A 173 42.77 30.88 0.85
C HIS A 173 42.52 29.50 0.21
N GLN A 174 43.29 29.11 -0.81
CA GLN A 174 43.17 27.80 -1.45
C GLN A 174 43.80 26.69 -0.60
N SER A 175 44.89 27.02 0.12
CA SER A 175 45.50 26.10 1.07
C SER A 175 44.53 25.67 2.18
N TYR A 176 43.48 26.45 2.45
CA TYR A 176 42.43 26.10 3.40
C TYR A 176 41.38 25.16 2.78
N LEU A 177 41.01 25.37 1.51
CA LEU A 177 40.02 24.56 0.79
C LEU A 177 40.49 23.12 0.52
N ASN A 178 41.80 22.92 0.34
CA ASN A 178 42.39 21.60 0.10
C ASN A 178 42.88 20.91 1.38
N ARG A 179 42.64 21.48 2.57
CA ARG A 179 42.99 20.82 3.83
C ARG A 179 42.08 19.62 4.08
N PRO A 180 42.61 18.55 4.70
CA PRO A 180 41.76 17.45 5.15
C PRO A 180 40.69 17.99 6.09
N ILE A 181 39.44 17.60 5.83
CA ILE A 181 38.29 17.97 6.65
C ILE A 181 38.54 17.51 8.08
N THR A 182 38.36 18.40 9.05
CA THR A 182 38.56 18.08 10.46
C THR A 182 37.27 17.62 11.13
N MET A 183 37.38 16.76 12.14
CA MET A 183 36.22 16.33 12.93
C MET A 183 35.52 17.49 13.64
N GLU A 184 36.26 18.54 14.00
CA GLU A 184 35.69 19.71 14.65
C GLU A 184 34.80 20.53 13.71
N GLU A 185 35.20 20.67 12.43
CA GLU A 185 34.38 21.29 11.39
C GLU A 185 33.07 20.50 11.18
N ILE A 186 33.16 19.16 11.13
CA ILE A 186 31.97 18.29 11.03
C ILE A 186 31.05 18.46 12.24
N LEU A 187 31.59 18.47 13.45
CA LEU A 187 30.77 18.65 14.66
C LEU A 187 30.13 20.04 14.71
N LYS A 188 30.82 21.07 14.21
CA LYS A 188 30.30 22.44 14.16
C LYS A 188 29.18 22.58 13.14
N THR A 189 29.25 21.92 11.98
CA THR A 189 28.15 21.90 11.01
C THR A 189 26.95 21.12 11.55
N LEU A 190 27.18 19.94 12.15
CA LEU A 190 26.13 19.12 12.75
C LEU A 190 25.39 19.84 13.87
N LYS A 191 26.07 20.62 14.72
CA LYS A 191 25.44 21.45 15.75
C LYS A 191 24.49 22.52 15.20
N ARG A 192 24.69 22.95 13.95
CA ARG A 192 23.86 23.95 13.27
C ARG A 192 22.77 23.32 12.39
N CYS A 193 22.83 22.01 12.14
CA CYS A 193 21.80 21.28 11.43
C CYS A 193 20.59 21.02 12.35
N THR A 194 19.59 21.90 12.27
CA THR A 194 18.31 21.75 13.00
C THR A 194 17.27 20.93 12.22
N SER A 195 17.52 20.65 10.93
CA SER A 195 16.61 19.90 10.08
C SER A 195 16.83 18.40 10.22
N LYS A 196 15.75 17.64 10.41
CA LYS A 196 15.74 16.16 10.39
C LYS A 196 15.67 15.56 8.97
N SER A 197 15.87 16.36 7.94
CA SER A 197 15.80 15.90 6.55
C SER A 197 17.17 15.40 6.10
N THR A 198 17.20 14.18 5.56
CA THR A 198 18.21 13.73 4.62
C THR A 198 17.83 14.27 3.25
N GLY A 199 18.48 15.35 2.82
CA GLY A 199 18.48 15.72 1.40
C GLY A 199 19.16 14.65 0.56
#